data_AF-A0AAV2BE96-F1
#
_entry.id   AF-A0AAV2BE96-F1
#
_cell.length_a   1.000
_cell.length_b   1.000
_cell.length_c   1.000
_cell.angle_alpha   90.00
_cell.angle_beta   90.00
_cell.angle_gamma   90.00
#
_symmetry.space_group_name_H-M   'P 1'
#
loop_
_entity.id
_entity.type
_entity.pdbx_description
1 polymer ?
#
loop_
_entity_poly.entity_id
_entity_poly.type
_entity_poly.pdbx_seq_one_letter_code
_entity_poly.pdbx_strand_id
1 'polypeptide(L)'
;MIIGPFVLEIVVTFFIVACLLQKYGNCRKHHILVTANVFIAWYFAFIIICILPLDVSSTAYRQCLRDNFDTTTPYPVVTTEIPTNSSEVSNASSFEQNKSIQNIVDFQGLSFENACQLPWSYVSDEVLQSLWRVVYWTAQTLTWIILPMMQSYSTAGDFTISGKLKTALVENAIYYGSYLLIFGVLLIYVVLQPNSNLDGSHLKVICITASNTWGLFLLVLLEGYGLVEIPRKLWNTTKKGYMLNFLYFKASKVSAERCEAEERIDDLMEEITHISNTTPANHPTRPYVDLILEKLPDERKSVTQLRRSRDDGRFSIDGISVKGLAKLHKQVVKSLFFHC
;
A
#
# COMPACT_ATOMS: atom_id res chain seq x y z
N MET A 1 14.03 -0.84 -30.90
CA MET A 1 13.42 -1.27 -29.63
C MET A 1 14.43 -1.01 -28.52
N ILE A 2 14.31 0.12 -27.80
CA ILE A 2 15.30 0.50 -26.78
C ILE A 2 14.74 0.10 -25.41
N ILE A 3 14.79 -1.21 -25.10
CA ILE A 3 14.36 -1.78 -23.81
C ILE A 3 15.39 -1.52 -22.69
N GLY A 4 16.62 -1.18 -23.07
CA GLY A 4 17.76 -1.02 -22.16
C GLY A 4 17.54 -0.03 -21.00
N PRO A 5 17.10 1.22 -21.25
CA PRO A 5 16.87 2.23 -20.22
C PRO A 5 15.84 1.79 -19.17
N PHE A 6 14.73 1.21 -19.62
CA PHE A 6 13.68 0.72 -18.73
C PHE A 6 14.15 -0.46 -17.86
N VAL A 7 14.87 -1.42 -18.44
CA VAL A 7 15.44 -2.54 -17.66
C VAL A 7 16.49 -2.03 -16.67
N LEU A 8 17.30 -1.04 -17.06
CA LEU A 8 18.25 -0.40 -16.17
C LEU A 8 17.53 0.27 -14.99
N GLU A 9 16.44 1.01 -15.23
CA GLU A 9 15.62 1.63 -14.17
C GLU A 9 15.10 0.59 -13.17
N ILE A 10 14.56 -0.54 -13.65
CA ILE A 10 14.07 -1.63 -12.80
C ILE A 10 15.20 -2.20 -11.94
N VAL A 11 16.35 -2.50 -12.54
CA VAL A 11 17.51 -3.08 -11.85
C VAL A 11 18.09 -2.10 -10.83
N VAL A 12 18.24 -0.83 -11.20
CA VAL A 12 18.71 0.22 -10.28
C VAL A 12 17.74 0.36 -9.10
N THR A 13 16.43 0.35 -9.36
CA THR A 13 15.41 0.40 -8.30
C THR A 13 15.52 -0.79 -7.34
N PHE A 14 15.77 -1.99 -7.86
CA PHE A 14 15.99 -3.18 -7.03
C PHE A 14 17.15 -2.99 -6.05
N PHE A 15 18.31 -2.53 -6.55
CA PHE A 15 19.49 -2.31 -5.71
C PHE A 15 19.31 -1.15 -4.71
N ILE A 16 18.64 -0.07 -5.11
CA ILE A 16 18.31 1.04 -4.21
C ILE A 16 17.45 0.53 -3.06
N VAL A 17 16.38 -0.21 -3.35
CA VAL A 17 15.47 -0.74 -2.33
C VAL A 17 16.18 -1.74 -1.42
N ALA A 18 17.05 -2.60 -1.97
CA ALA A 18 17.84 -3.53 -1.18
C ALA A 18 18.80 -2.79 -0.23
N CYS A 19 19.47 -1.74 -0.71
CA CYS A 19 20.36 -0.91 0.10
C CYS A 19 19.60 -0.17 1.20
N LEU A 20 18.45 0.44 0.87
CA LEU A 20 17.60 1.12 1.84
C LEU A 20 17.09 0.15 2.91
N LEU A 21 16.63 -1.04 2.52
CA LEU A 21 16.15 -2.03 3.46
C LEU A 21 17.27 -2.53 4.37
N GLN A 22 18.48 -2.69 3.86
CA GLN A 22 19.63 -3.07 4.68
C GLN A 22 20.06 -1.94 5.64
N LYS A 23 19.90 -0.68 5.24
CA LYS A 23 20.26 0.49 6.05
C LYS A 23 19.23 0.77 7.16
N TYR A 24 17.95 0.67 6.86
CA TYR A 24 16.86 1.01 7.78
C TYR A 24 16.25 -0.22 8.47
N GLY A 25 16.39 -1.40 7.89
CA GLY A 25 15.90 -2.66 8.43
C GLY A 25 17.01 -3.45 9.13
N ASN A 26 16.70 -4.07 10.26
CA ASN A 26 17.63 -4.96 10.96
C ASN A 26 17.50 -6.39 10.41
N CYS A 27 17.87 -6.61 9.14
CA CYS A 27 17.62 -7.84 8.38
C CYS A 27 18.18 -9.13 9.03
N ARG A 28 19.14 -9.01 9.96
CA ARG A 28 19.68 -10.15 10.71
C ARG A 28 18.85 -10.59 11.91
N LYS A 29 18.01 -9.71 12.47
CA LYS A 29 17.18 -10.02 13.65
C LYS A 29 15.77 -10.47 13.30
N HIS A 30 15.27 -10.12 12.11
CA HIS A 30 13.90 -10.39 11.70
C HIS A 30 13.77 -11.71 10.95
N HIS A 31 12.58 -12.30 11.02
CA HIS A 31 12.25 -13.50 10.26
C HIS A 31 12.31 -13.21 8.75
N ILE A 32 12.92 -14.11 7.99
CA ILE A 32 13.20 -13.89 6.56
C ILE A 32 11.96 -13.57 5.73
N LEU A 33 10.81 -14.18 6.06
CA LEU A 33 9.53 -13.88 5.40
C LEU A 33 9.09 -12.43 5.60
N VAL A 34 9.32 -11.83 6.76
CA VAL A 34 8.97 -10.43 7.03
C VAL A 34 9.84 -9.53 6.16
N THR A 35 11.16 -9.76 6.15
CA THR A 35 12.10 -9.00 5.33
C THR A 35 11.77 -9.11 3.84
N ALA A 36 11.45 -10.31 3.34
CA ALA A 36 11.07 -10.52 1.94
C ALA A 36 9.79 -9.76 1.56
N ASN A 37 8.75 -9.79 2.39
CA ASN A 37 7.50 -9.09 2.09
C ASN A 37 7.65 -7.57 2.17
N VAL A 38 8.43 -7.05 3.13
CA VAL A 38 8.75 -5.62 3.19
C VAL A 38 9.57 -5.20 1.96
N PHE A 39 10.53 -6.01 1.53
CA PHE A 39 11.28 -5.77 0.30
C PHE A 39 10.36 -5.67 -0.92
N ILE A 40 9.45 -6.64 -1.08
CA ILE A 40 8.47 -6.66 -2.18
C ILE A 40 7.59 -5.40 -2.13
N ALA A 41 7.08 -5.04 -0.96
CA ALA A 41 6.25 -3.86 -0.77
C ALA A 41 6.97 -2.57 -1.19
N TRP A 42 8.21 -2.40 -0.71
CA TRP A 42 9.01 -1.22 -1.03
C TRP A 42 9.39 -1.21 -2.51
N TYR A 43 9.79 -2.35 -3.06
CA TYR A 43 10.19 -2.46 -4.46
C TYR A 43 9.08 -1.99 -5.40
N PHE A 44 7.85 -2.48 -5.22
CA PHE A 44 6.73 -2.05 -6.06
C PHE A 44 6.33 -0.59 -5.83
N ALA A 45 6.44 -0.07 -4.61
CA ALA A 45 6.19 1.35 -4.35
C ALA A 45 7.20 2.27 -5.05
N PHE A 46 8.49 1.93 -5.01
CA PHE A 46 9.52 2.69 -5.72
C PHE A 46 9.42 2.52 -7.24
N ILE A 47 9.03 1.34 -7.71
CA ILE A 47 8.82 1.09 -9.14
C ILE A 47 7.72 1.97 -9.73
N ILE A 48 6.64 2.28 -8.98
CA ILE A 48 5.59 3.20 -9.43
C ILE A 48 6.15 4.59 -9.76
N ILE A 49 7.15 5.07 -9.02
CA ILE A 49 7.80 6.37 -9.26
C ILE A 49 8.48 6.40 -10.64
N CYS A 50 9.02 5.27 -11.09
CA CYS A 50 9.65 5.15 -12.41
C CYS A 50 8.61 4.91 -13.52
N ILE A 51 7.57 4.10 -13.26
CA ILE A 51 6.55 3.76 -14.26
C ILE A 51 5.68 4.97 -14.62
N LEU A 52 5.31 5.80 -13.64
CA LEU A 52 4.32 6.85 -13.86
C LEU A 52 4.79 7.88 -14.91
N PRO A 53 6.02 8.42 -14.88
CA PRO A 53 6.55 9.27 -15.96
C PRO A 53 6.62 8.57 -17.32
N LEU A 54 6.93 7.26 -17.32
CA LEU A 54 6.99 6.45 -18.53
C LEU A 54 5.60 6.27 -19.16
N ASP A 55 4.58 6.05 -18.33
CA ASP A 55 3.18 5.93 -18.76
C ASP A 55 2.66 7.24 -19.35
N VAL A 56 2.92 8.37 -18.67
CA VAL A 56 2.54 9.70 -19.13
C VAL A 56 3.21 10.03 -20.47
N SER A 57 4.52 9.81 -20.60
CA SER A 57 5.25 10.07 -21.84
C SER A 57 4.83 9.13 -22.98
N SER A 58 4.56 7.86 -22.69
CA SER A 58 4.05 6.90 -23.67
C SER A 58 2.63 7.26 -24.14
N THR A 59 1.79 7.74 -23.24
CA THR A 59 0.43 8.21 -23.55
C THR A 59 0.47 9.47 -24.41
N ALA A 60 1.30 10.46 -24.05
CA ALA A 60 1.49 11.68 -24.82
C ALA A 60 2.01 11.40 -26.24
N TYR A 61 2.97 10.48 -26.38
CA TYR A 61 3.47 10.04 -27.69
C TYR A 61 2.36 9.44 -28.57
N ARG A 62 1.47 8.63 -27.98
CA ARG A 62 0.36 8.01 -28.73
C ARG A 62 -0.74 8.98 -29.09
N GLN A 63 -1.02 9.96 -28.24
CA GLN A 63 -1.93 11.05 -28.56
C GLN A 63 -1.41 11.81 -29.78
N CYS A 64 -0.12 12.18 -29.76
CA CYS A 64 0.54 12.81 -30.92
C CYS A 64 0.40 11.96 -32.20
N LEU A 65 0.60 10.64 -32.12
CA LEU A 65 0.44 9.76 -33.29
C LEU A 65 -1.00 9.75 -33.83
N ARG A 66 -2.01 9.76 -32.95
CA ARG A 66 -3.43 9.81 -33.38
C ARG A 66 -3.78 11.14 -34.03
N ASP A 67 -3.39 12.25 -33.42
CA ASP A 67 -3.69 13.59 -33.92
C ASP A 67 -3.08 13.84 -35.31
N ASN A 68 -1.91 13.25 -35.57
CA ASN A 68 -1.26 13.28 -36.89
C ASN A 68 -1.95 12.43 -37.96
N PHE A 69 -2.54 11.30 -37.56
CA PHE A 69 -3.32 10.45 -38.46
C PHE A 69 -4.65 11.11 -38.86
N ASP A 70 -5.33 11.79 -37.94
CA ASP A 70 -6.60 12.49 -38.24
C ASP A 70 -6.39 13.74 -39.13
N THR A 71 -5.19 14.34 -39.08
CA THR A 71 -4.84 15.50 -39.92
C THR A 71 -4.48 15.10 -41.37
N THR A 72 -4.22 13.82 -41.64
CA THR A 72 -3.86 13.33 -42.99
C THR A 72 -5.07 12.90 -43.85
N THR A 73 -6.30 13.13 -43.39
CA THR A 73 -7.51 13.00 -44.23
C THR A 73 -8.12 14.35 -44.64
N PRO A 74 -7.70 14.95 -45.76
CA PRO A 74 -8.48 15.96 -46.45
C PRO A 74 -9.27 15.30 -47.58
N TYR A 75 -10.55 15.01 -47.35
CA TYR A 75 -11.52 15.08 -48.45
C TYR A 75 -12.31 16.37 -48.26
N PRO A 76 -12.01 17.46 -49.00
CA PRO A 76 -13.04 18.43 -49.28
C PRO A 76 -13.95 17.77 -50.32
N VAL A 77 -15.13 17.32 -49.92
CA VAL A 77 -16.23 17.17 -50.87
C VAL A 77 -16.59 18.60 -51.28
N VAL A 78 -15.96 19.07 -52.36
CA VAL A 78 -16.45 20.22 -53.10
C VAL A 78 -17.74 19.75 -53.77
N THR A 79 -18.88 20.02 -53.13
CA THR A 79 -20.18 19.94 -53.77
C THR A 79 -20.23 21.07 -54.79
N THR A 80 -19.91 20.77 -56.05
CA THR A 80 -20.26 21.65 -57.17
C THR A 80 -21.78 21.66 -57.30
N GLU A 81 -22.42 22.66 -56.69
CA GLU A 81 -23.77 23.05 -57.04
C GLU A 81 -23.74 23.63 -58.46
N ILE A 82 -24.46 22.98 -59.38
CA ILE A 82 -24.79 23.50 -60.70
C ILE A 82 -26.06 24.32 -60.55
N PRO A 83 -26.08 25.64 -60.83
CA PRO A 83 -27.32 26.36 -61.07
C PRO A 83 -27.60 26.33 -62.58
N THR A 84 -28.67 25.63 -62.97
CA THR A 84 -29.26 25.69 -64.30
C THR A 84 -30.06 26.98 -64.51
N ASN A 85 -29.64 27.77 -65.51
CA ASN A 85 -30.39 28.63 -66.44
C ASN A 85 -31.53 29.55 -65.95
N SER A 86 -31.36 30.85 -66.23
CA SER A 86 -32.24 31.57 -67.16
C SER A 86 -31.63 32.89 -67.66
N SER A 87 -31.53 33.01 -68.99
CA SER A 87 -31.77 34.19 -69.84
C SER A 87 -31.34 35.59 -69.36
N GLU A 88 -30.39 36.23 -70.06
CA GLU A 88 -30.66 37.40 -70.92
C GLU A 88 -29.40 37.91 -71.65
N VAL A 89 -29.68 38.62 -72.75
CA VAL A 89 -28.84 38.99 -73.89
C VAL A 89 -28.00 40.25 -73.60
N SER A 90 -26.73 40.31 -74.05
CA SER A 90 -26.23 41.35 -74.99
C SER A 90 -24.68 41.46 -75.09
N ASN A 91 -24.20 41.22 -76.32
CA ASN A 91 -23.25 41.97 -77.14
C ASN A 91 -21.84 42.41 -76.65
N ALA A 92 -20.86 41.80 -77.35
CA ALA A 92 -19.87 42.43 -78.25
C ALA A 92 -18.41 42.71 -77.79
N SER A 93 -17.52 42.21 -78.65
CA SER A 93 -16.18 42.69 -79.08
C SER A 93 -14.91 42.27 -78.31
N SER A 94 -14.16 41.42 -79.03
CA SER A 94 -12.69 41.21 -79.11
C SER A 94 -11.75 42.12 -78.31
N PHE A 95 -10.73 41.53 -77.66
CA PHE A 95 -9.31 41.76 -77.98
C PHE A 95 -8.38 40.78 -77.22
N GLU A 96 -7.25 40.44 -77.85
CA GLU A 96 -6.19 39.55 -77.37
C GLU A 96 -5.30 40.18 -76.25
N GLN A 97 -4.40 39.32 -75.76
CA GLN A 97 -3.04 39.58 -75.22
C GLN A 97 -2.82 39.60 -73.70
N ASN A 98 -2.28 38.46 -73.24
CA ASN A 98 -1.06 38.33 -72.45
C ASN A 98 -0.68 39.49 -71.51
N LYS A 99 -0.84 39.27 -70.20
CA LYS A 99 0.17 39.74 -69.25
C LYS A 99 0.21 38.87 -68.00
N SER A 100 1.35 38.19 -67.87
CA SER A 100 1.92 37.61 -66.66
C SER A 100 1.34 38.12 -65.33
N ILE A 101 0.57 37.26 -64.66
CA ILE A 101 0.47 37.31 -63.20
C ILE A 101 1.25 36.10 -62.71
N GLN A 102 2.49 36.34 -62.30
CA GLN A 102 3.22 35.42 -61.44
C GLN A 102 2.45 35.34 -60.13
N ASN A 103 1.58 34.33 -60.00
CA ASN A 103 1.24 33.83 -58.68
C ASN A 103 2.44 33.03 -58.20
N ILE A 104 3.35 33.76 -57.55
CA ILE A 104 4.30 33.21 -56.60
C ILE A 104 3.45 32.44 -55.58
N VAL A 105 3.32 31.13 -55.80
CA VAL A 105 2.94 30.23 -54.71
C VAL A 105 4.18 30.19 -53.84
N ASP A 106 4.21 31.10 -52.87
CA ASP A 106 5.18 31.11 -51.81
C ASP A 106 4.93 29.83 -51.00
N PHE A 107 5.60 28.76 -51.41
CA PHE A 107 5.69 27.52 -50.66
C PHE A 107 6.71 27.74 -49.52
N GLN A 108 6.42 28.73 -48.67
CA GLN A 108 7.08 28.92 -47.41
C GLN A 108 6.11 28.49 -46.32
N GLY A 109 6.42 27.36 -45.69
CA GLY A 109 5.84 26.99 -44.40
C GLY A 109 4.90 25.79 -44.39
N LEU A 110 5.23 24.68 -45.05
CA LEU A 110 4.87 23.38 -44.46
C LEU A 110 5.82 23.17 -43.28
N SER A 111 5.40 23.65 -42.10
CA SER A 111 6.09 23.43 -40.85
C SER A 111 6.21 21.91 -40.64
N PHE A 112 7.45 21.43 -40.70
CA PHE A 112 7.84 20.08 -40.32
C PHE A 112 7.81 19.94 -38.78
N GLU A 113 6.73 20.42 -38.13
CA GLU A 113 6.62 20.54 -36.67
C GLU A 113 5.79 19.41 -36.04
N ASN A 114 5.36 18.42 -36.82
CA ASN A 114 4.52 17.33 -36.30
C ASN A 114 5.21 15.95 -36.31
N ALA A 115 6.54 15.90 -36.17
CA ALA A 115 7.22 14.62 -35.98
C ALA A 115 7.13 14.19 -34.51
N CYS A 116 6.23 13.26 -34.19
CA CYS A 116 6.14 12.69 -32.84
C CYS A 116 7.47 12.05 -32.43
N GLN A 117 8.13 12.61 -31.43
CA GLN A 117 9.41 12.11 -30.93
C GLN A 117 9.19 10.90 -30.02
N LEU A 118 9.93 9.83 -30.27
CA LEU A 118 9.89 8.63 -29.44
C LEU A 118 10.48 8.94 -28.05
N PRO A 119 9.78 8.62 -26.94
CA PRO A 119 10.33 8.84 -25.61
C PRO A 119 11.54 7.92 -25.37
N TRP A 120 12.50 8.41 -24.58
CA TRP A 120 13.78 7.71 -24.32
C TRP A 120 13.57 6.30 -23.73
N SER A 121 12.57 6.13 -22.87
CA SER A 121 12.20 4.85 -22.25
C SER A 121 10.89 4.32 -22.82
N TYR A 122 10.76 4.25 -24.15
CA TYR A 122 9.53 3.74 -24.78
C TYR A 122 9.37 2.22 -24.56
N VAL A 123 8.20 1.83 -24.08
CA VAL A 123 7.81 0.44 -23.85
C VAL A 123 6.49 0.15 -24.59
N SER A 124 6.35 -1.07 -25.12
CA SER A 124 5.13 -1.51 -25.78
C SER A 124 3.93 -1.54 -24.81
N ASP A 125 2.75 -1.28 -25.36
CA ASP A 125 1.46 -1.33 -24.67
C ASP A 125 1.26 -2.53 -23.74
N GLU A 126 1.50 -3.71 -24.29
CA GLU A 126 1.26 -4.98 -23.61
C GLU A 126 2.13 -5.15 -22.36
N VAL A 127 3.36 -4.64 -22.41
CA VAL A 127 4.33 -4.71 -21.31
C VAL A 127 3.93 -3.73 -20.22
N LEU A 128 3.57 -2.49 -20.57
CA LEU A 128 3.12 -1.49 -19.61
C LEU A 128 1.85 -1.94 -18.89
N GLN A 129 0.87 -2.47 -19.64
CA GLN A 129 -0.37 -3.00 -19.07
C GLN A 129 -0.12 -4.23 -18.18
N SER A 130 0.77 -5.14 -18.60
CA SER A 130 1.12 -6.32 -17.80
C SER A 130 1.83 -5.93 -16.51
N LEU A 131 2.69 -4.93 -16.56
CA LEU A 131 3.39 -4.42 -15.39
C LEU A 131 2.43 -3.72 -14.42
N TRP A 132 1.51 -2.88 -14.90
CA TRP A 132 0.48 -2.28 -14.03
C TRP A 132 -0.40 -3.35 -13.40
N ARG A 133 -0.73 -4.42 -14.14
CA ARG A 133 -1.45 -5.58 -13.61
C ARG A 133 -0.66 -6.28 -12.50
N VAL A 134 0.64 -6.46 -12.66
CA VAL A 134 1.51 -7.06 -11.62
C VAL A 134 1.54 -6.16 -10.38
N VAL A 135 1.80 -4.85 -10.54
CA VAL A 135 1.82 -3.88 -9.44
C VAL A 135 0.48 -3.87 -8.70
N TYR A 136 -0.63 -3.81 -9.44
CA TYR A 136 -1.98 -3.80 -8.87
C TYR A 136 -2.26 -5.05 -8.02
N TRP A 137 -2.09 -6.25 -8.58
CA TRP A 137 -2.41 -7.48 -7.85
C TRP A 137 -1.46 -7.75 -6.69
N THR A 138 -0.16 -7.44 -6.86
CA THR A 138 0.79 -7.58 -5.76
C THR A 138 0.46 -6.62 -4.61
N ALA A 139 0.18 -5.35 -4.90
CA ALA A 139 -0.25 -4.39 -3.89
C ALA A 139 -1.54 -4.84 -3.18
N GLN A 140 -2.52 -5.37 -3.93
CA GLN A 140 -3.78 -5.85 -3.36
C GLN A 140 -3.56 -7.05 -2.44
N THR A 141 -2.78 -8.05 -2.86
CA THR A 141 -2.44 -9.21 -2.03
C THR A 141 -1.65 -8.81 -0.79
N LEU A 142 -0.68 -7.91 -0.94
CA LEU A 142 0.12 -7.44 0.20
C LEU A 142 -0.76 -6.74 1.24
N THR A 143 -1.63 -5.85 0.78
CA THR A 143 -2.45 -5.00 1.65
C THR A 143 -3.55 -5.79 2.36
N TRP A 144 -4.25 -6.66 1.64
CA TRP A 144 -5.45 -7.33 2.17
C TRP A 144 -5.19 -8.71 2.76
N ILE A 145 -4.03 -9.31 2.48
CA ILE A 145 -3.72 -10.67 2.94
C ILE A 145 -2.44 -10.66 3.75
N ILE A 146 -1.31 -10.29 3.14
CA ILE A 146 -0.01 -10.53 3.77
C ILE A 146 0.22 -9.65 5.00
N LEU A 147 0.02 -8.32 4.91
CA LEU A 147 0.27 -7.41 6.02
C LEU A 147 -0.62 -7.68 7.24
N PRO A 148 -1.96 -7.84 7.10
CA PRO A 148 -2.83 -8.15 8.22
C PRO A 148 -2.53 -9.51 8.84
N MET A 149 -2.22 -10.52 8.01
CA MET A 149 -1.80 -11.84 8.50
C MET A 149 -0.49 -11.77 9.26
N MET A 150 0.49 -11.00 8.79
CA MET A 150 1.76 -10.80 9.50
C MET A 150 1.56 -10.13 10.86
N GLN A 151 0.71 -9.10 10.93
CA GLN A 151 0.42 -8.38 12.15
C GLN A 151 -0.26 -9.28 13.20
N SER A 152 -1.26 -10.07 12.81
CA SER A 152 -1.90 -11.03 13.72
C SER A 152 -0.95 -12.17 14.09
N TYR A 153 -0.12 -12.64 13.15
CA TYR A 153 0.85 -13.71 13.44
C TYR A 153 1.93 -13.26 14.43
N SER A 154 2.44 -12.02 14.32
CA SER A 154 3.46 -11.49 15.25
C SER A 154 2.90 -11.25 16.65
N THR A 155 1.60 -10.99 16.77
CA THR A 155 0.92 -10.74 18.05
C THR A 155 0.25 -11.99 18.63
N ALA A 156 0.27 -13.13 17.93
CA ALA A 156 -0.29 -14.38 18.42
C ALA A 156 0.56 -14.99 19.56
N GLY A 157 -0.12 -15.38 20.66
CA GLY A 157 0.50 -16.00 21.83
C GLY A 157 0.60 -17.53 21.77
N ASP A 158 0.18 -18.16 20.67
CA ASP A 158 0.31 -19.61 20.51
C ASP A 158 1.77 -20.06 20.47
N PHE A 159 2.03 -21.27 20.98
CA PHE A 159 3.39 -21.81 21.06
C PHE A 159 3.85 -22.51 19.79
N THR A 160 2.92 -22.91 18.91
CA THR A 160 3.21 -23.62 17.65
C THR A 160 3.00 -22.70 16.44
N ILE A 161 3.77 -22.92 15.37
CA ILE A 161 3.66 -22.15 14.11
C ILE A 161 2.24 -22.29 13.52
N SER A 162 1.71 -23.51 13.47
CA SER A 162 0.34 -23.77 13.00
C SER A 162 -0.72 -23.14 13.89
N GLY A 163 -0.51 -23.09 15.21
CA GLY A 163 -1.39 -22.39 16.14
C GLY A 163 -1.42 -20.90 15.87
N LYS A 164 -0.25 -20.27 15.75
CA LYS A 164 -0.14 -18.85 15.41
C LYS A 164 -0.79 -18.51 14.07
N LEU A 165 -0.59 -19.34 13.05
CA LEU A 165 -1.19 -19.14 11.73
C LEU A 165 -2.72 -19.29 11.79
N LYS A 166 -3.22 -20.28 12.53
CA LYS A 166 -4.66 -20.47 12.74
C LYS A 166 -5.28 -19.27 13.47
N THR A 167 -4.66 -18.81 14.55
CA THR A 167 -5.13 -17.63 15.29
C THR A 167 -5.09 -16.39 14.42
N ALA A 168 -4.03 -16.17 13.65
CA ALA A 168 -3.94 -15.07 12.70
C ALA A 168 -5.04 -15.13 11.64
N LEU A 169 -5.34 -16.32 11.09
CA LEU A 169 -6.41 -16.50 10.12
C LEU A 169 -7.78 -16.24 10.75
N VAL A 170 -8.05 -16.76 11.95
CA VAL A 170 -9.32 -16.57 12.65
C VAL A 170 -9.57 -15.10 12.99
N GLU A 171 -8.56 -14.38 13.52
CA GLU A 171 -8.69 -12.95 13.83
C GLU A 171 -9.02 -12.13 12.59
N ASN A 172 -8.30 -12.37 11.48
CA ASN A 172 -8.57 -11.70 10.20
C ASN A 172 -9.92 -12.13 9.60
N ALA A 173 -10.29 -13.41 9.70
CA ALA A 173 -11.57 -13.91 9.19
C ALA A 173 -12.77 -13.34 9.95
N ILE A 174 -12.66 -13.10 11.26
CA ILE A 174 -13.70 -12.41 12.03
C ILE A 174 -13.85 -10.97 11.52
N TYR A 175 -12.73 -10.26 11.34
CA TYR A 175 -12.74 -8.89 10.85
C TYR A 175 -13.34 -8.80 9.44
N TYR A 176 -12.78 -9.50 8.47
CA TYR A 176 -13.28 -9.52 7.09
C TYR A 176 -14.69 -10.10 6.98
N GLY A 177 -15.01 -11.14 7.75
CA GLY A 177 -16.34 -11.72 7.81
C GLY A 177 -17.39 -10.72 8.29
N SER A 178 -17.05 -9.87 9.26
CA SER A 178 -17.95 -8.79 9.72
C SER A 178 -18.21 -7.75 8.63
N TYR A 179 -17.19 -7.32 7.87
CA TYR A 179 -17.38 -6.44 6.72
C TYR A 179 -18.19 -7.09 5.60
N LEU A 180 -17.94 -8.37 5.34
CA LEU A 180 -18.67 -9.13 4.32
C LEU A 180 -20.15 -9.28 4.67
N LEU A 181 -20.49 -9.46 5.96
CA LEU A 181 -21.86 -9.48 6.43
C LEU A 181 -22.54 -8.13 6.16
N ILE A 182 -21.92 -7.03 6.57
CA ILE A 182 -22.45 -5.67 6.34
C ILE A 182 -22.66 -5.43 4.84
N PHE A 183 -21.66 -5.77 4.02
CA PHE A 183 -21.76 -5.66 2.57
C PHE A 183 -22.89 -6.53 2.00
N GLY A 184 -23.07 -7.75 2.50
CA GLY A 184 -24.16 -8.64 2.10
C GLY A 184 -25.55 -8.08 2.41
N VAL A 185 -25.73 -7.47 3.59
CA VAL A 185 -27.00 -6.80 3.95
C VAL A 185 -27.29 -5.63 3.01
N LEU A 186 -26.27 -4.82 2.69
CA LEU A 186 -26.40 -3.73 1.72
C LEU A 186 -26.74 -4.25 0.32
N LEU A 187 -26.14 -5.36 -0.11
CA LEU A 187 -26.42 -5.97 -1.40
C LEU A 187 -27.88 -6.46 -1.45
N ILE A 188 -28.36 -7.14 -0.41
CA ILE A 188 -29.77 -7.58 -0.30
C ILE A 188 -30.71 -6.38 -0.40
N TYR A 189 -30.41 -5.27 0.28
CA TYR A 189 -31.20 -4.04 0.18
C TYR A 189 -31.32 -3.54 -1.27
N VAL A 190 -30.22 -3.55 -2.04
CA VAL A 190 -30.22 -3.11 -3.45
C VAL A 190 -31.02 -4.10 -4.33
N VAL A 191 -30.88 -5.42 -4.12
CA VAL A 191 -31.63 -6.45 -4.87
C VAL A 191 -33.14 -6.31 -4.67
N LEU A 192 -33.59 -5.99 -3.45
CA LEU A 192 -35.01 -5.83 -3.14
C LEU A 192 -35.64 -4.57 -3.77
N GLN A 193 -34.83 -3.69 -4.36
CA GLN A 193 -35.32 -2.48 -5.00
C GLN A 193 -35.92 -2.82 -6.38
N PRO A 194 -37.18 -2.40 -6.69
CA PRO A 194 -38.02 -2.96 -7.75
C PRO A 194 -37.57 -2.74 -9.21
N ASN A 195 -36.36 -2.19 -9.45
CA ASN A 195 -35.78 -1.97 -10.78
C ASN A 195 -34.32 -2.42 -10.88
N SER A 196 -33.83 -3.29 -9.99
CA SER A 196 -32.42 -3.69 -9.98
C SER A 196 -32.13 -4.91 -10.86
N ASN A 197 -31.46 -4.69 -12.01
CA ASN A 197 -30.82 -5.76 -12.78
C ASN A 197 -29.38 -5.92 -12.31
N LEU A 198 -29.20 -6.56 -11.15
CA LEU A 198 -27.86 -6.82 -10.58
C LEU A 198 -27.19 -7.99 -11.30
N ASP A 199 -26.46 -7.67 -12.37
CA ASP A 199 -25.57 -8.61 -13.04
C ASP A 199 -24.21 -8.74 -12.29
N GLY A 200 -23.53 -9.87 -12.49
CA GLY A 200 -22.17 -10.10 -11.96
C GLY A 200 -21.16 -9.04 -12.44
N SER A 201 -21.37 -8.48 -13.63
CA SER A 201 -20.57 -7.37 -14.15
C SER A 201 -20.72 -6.10 -13.31
N HIS A 202 -21.96 -5.77 -12.91
CA HIS A 202 -22.23 -4.61 -12.05
C HIS A 202 -21.66 -4.81 -10.64
N LEU A 203 -21.77 -6.02 -10.09
CA LEU A 203 -21.17 -6.35 -8.79
C LEU A 203 -19.63 -6.17 -8.83
N LYS A 204 -18.98 -6.64 -9.89
CA LYS A 204 -17.53 -6.45 -10.08
C LYS A 204 -17.16 -4.97 -10.10
N VAL A 205 -17.91 -4.15 -10.83
CA VAL A 205 -17.68 -2.69 -10.89
C VAL A 205 -17.88 -2.05 -9.53
N ILE A 206 -18.92 -2.43 -8.78
CA ILE A 206 -19.16 -1.92 -7.42
C ILE A 206 -17.98 -2.26 -6.49
N CYS A 207 -17.47 -3.49 -6.53
CA CYS A 207 -16.33 -3.90 -5.69
C CYS A 207 -15.05 -3.13 -6.03
N ILE A 208 -14.76 -2.93 -7.32
CA ILE A 208 -13.59 -2.15 -7.77
C ILE A 208 -13.72 -0.70 -7.31
N THR A 209 -14.89 -0.09 -7.53
CA THR A 209 -15.16 1.30 -7.14
C THR A 209 -15.09 1.46 -5.62
N ALA A 210 -15.67 0.55 -4.84
CA ALA A 210 -15.62 0.58 -3.37
C ALA A 210 -14.18 0.50 -2.84
N SER A 211 -13.35 -0.39 -3.40
CA SER A 211 -11.93 -0.49 -3.03
C SER A 211 -11.15 0.80 -3.33
N ASN A 212 -11.42 1.42 -4.48
CA ASN A 212 -10.79 2.69 -4.84
C ASN A 212 -11.25 3.85 -3.96
N THR A 213 -12.54 3.92 -3.65
CA THR A 213 -13.10 4.94 -2.74
C THR A 213 -12.48 4.82 -1.34
N TRP A 214 -12.26 3.61 -0.84
CA TRP A 214 -11.58 3.41 0.44
C TRP A 214 -10.15 3.97 0.42
N GLY A 215 -9.38 3.71 -0.65
CA GLY A 215 -8.04 4.25 -0.82
C GLY A 215 -8.02 5.77 -0.90
N LEU A 216 -8.92 6.37 -1.68
CA LEU A 216 -9.06 7.82 -1.81
C LEU A 216 -9.48 8.48 -0.48
N PHE A 217 -10.41 7.86 0.25
CA PHE A 217 -10.82 8.34 1.57
C PHE A 217 -9.64 8.38 2.55
N LEU A 218 -8.84 7.31 2.60
CA LEU A 218 -7.63 7.29 3.43
C LEU A 218 -6.60 8.32 2.96
N LEU A 219 -6.42 8.51 1.65
CA LEU A 219 -5.53 9.52 1.10
C LEU A 219 -5.93 10.91 1.59
N VAL A 220 -7.21 11.29 1.46
CA VAL A 220 -7.71 12.60 1.92
C VAL A 220 -7.48 12.79 3.42
N LEU A 221 -7.75 11.77 4.25
CA LEU A 221 -7.52 11.85 5.70
C LEU A 221 -6.04 11.97 6.07
N LEU A 222 -5.17 11.18 5.44
CA LEU A 222 -3.75 11.14 5.73
C LEU A 222 -2.99 12.35 5.17
N GLU A 223 -3.41 12.84 3.99
CA GLU A 223 -2.84 14.03 3.34
C GLU A 223 -3.03 15.28 4.21
N GLY A 224 -4.18 15.42 4.89
CA GLY A 224 -4.41 16.52 5.82
C GLY A 224 -3.35 16.58 6.93
N TYR A 225 -3.03 15.43 7.53
CA TYR A 225 -1.95 15.35 8.52
C TYR A 225 -0.57 15.58 7.89
N GLY A 226 -0.32 14.96 6.72
CA GLY A 226 0.95 15.04 6.01
C GLY A 226 1.34 16.45 5.59
N LEU A 227 0.40 17.20 4.98
CA LEU A 227 0.64 18.53 4.45
C LEU A 227 0.66 19.63 5.53
N VAL A 228 -0.09 19.45 6.62
CA VAL A 228 -0.23 20.52 7.63
C VAL A 228 0.61 20.23 8.87
N GLU A 229 0.46 19.05 9.47
CA GLU A 229 1.05 18.78 10.78
C GLU A 229 2.55 18.53 10.68
N ILE A 230 3.04 17.84 9.64
CA ILE A 230 4.47 17.56 9.50
C ILE A 230 5.29 18.86 9.31
N PRO A 231 4.95 19.78 8.38
CA PRO A 231 5.70 21.02 8.24
C PRO A 231 5.57 21.93 9.46
N ARG A 232 4.37 22.02 10.05
CA ARG A 232 4.13 22.78 11.30
C ARG A 232 5.01 22.26 12.44
N LYS A 233 5.09 20.94 12.60
CA LYS A 233 5.93 20.30 13.61
C LYS A 233 7.40 20.59 13.36
N LEU A 234 7.87 20.53 12.11
CA LEU A 234 9.25 20.86 11.76
C LEU A 234 9.56 22.34 12.05
N TRP A 235 8.66 23.26 11.69
CA TRP A 235 8.78 24.69 11.98
C TRP A 235 8.80 24.99 13.48
N ASN A 236 7.95 24.32 14.25
CA ASN A 236 7.94 24.48 15.71
C ASN A 236 9.16 23.83 16.37
N THR A 237 9.77 22.83 15.73
CA THR A 237 10.97 22.15 16.22
C THR A 237 12.21 23.04 16.21
N THR A 238 12.29 24.00 15.28
CA THR A 238 13.40 24.95 15.24
C THR A 238 13.33 26.00 16.37
N LYS A 239 12.14 26.22 16.96
CA LYS A 239 11.93 27.15 18.08
C LYS A 239 12.33 26.52 19.41
N LYS A 240 13.57 26.75 19.84
CA LYS A 240 14.18 26.13 21.05
C LYS A 240 13.32 26.23 22.32
N GLY A 241 12.76 27.41 22.63
CA GLY A 241 11.95 27.60 23.84
C GLY A 241 10.62 26.83 23.83
N TYR A 242 9.92 26.82 22.69
CA TYR A 242 8.71 26.02 22.50
C TYR A 242 9.02 24.53 22.59
N MET A 243 10.07 24.08 21.89
CA MET A 243 10.48 22.68 21.87
C MET A 243 10.87 22.18 23.26
N LEU A 244 11.59 22.99 24.05
CA LEU A 244 11.97 22.62 25.41
C LEU A 244 10.75 22.35 26.30
N ASN A 245 9.77 23.27 26.31
CA ASN A 245 8.54 23.11 27.08
C ASN A 245 7.71 21.92 26.61
N PHE A 246 7.61 21.74 25.29
CA PHE A 246 6.93 20.59 24.68
C PHE A 246 7.61 19.27 25.08
N LEU A 247 8.95 19.21 25.12
CA LEU A 247 9.70 18.03 25.56
C LEU A 247 9.49 17.75 27.04
N TYR A 248 9.46 18.76 27.91
CA TYR A 248 9.18 18.55 29.33
C TYR A 248 7.79 17.93 29.54
N PHE A 249 6.78 18.44 28.85
CA PHE A 249 5.42 17.87 28.89
C PHE A 249 5.38 16.45 28.30
N LYS A 250 6.07 16.22 27.17
CA LYS A 250 6.12 14.90 26.55
C LYS A 250 6.89 13.90 27.44
N ALA A 251 7.94 14.34 28.11
CA ALA A 251 8.74 13.52 29.01
C ALA A 251 7.92 13.05 30.20
N SER A 252 7.13 13.93 30.84
CA SER A 252 6.25 13.51 31.94
C SER A 252 5.18 12.54 31.46
N LYS A 253 4.58 12.76 30.29
CA LYS A 253 3.60 11.84 29.70
C LYS A 253 4.21 10.46 29.41
N VAL A 254 5.35 10.41 28.70
CA VAL A 254 6.04 9.16 28.36
C VAL A 254 6.54 8.46 29.63
N SER A 255 6.97 9.20 30.65
CA SER A 255 7.33 8.63 31.95
C SER A 255 6.14 7.98 32.65
N ALA A 256 4.95 8.59 32.58
CA ALA A 256 3.74 8.01 33.15
C ALA A 256 3.30 6.74 32.38
N GLU A 257 3.30 6.79 31.05
CA GLU A 257 3.01 5.63 30.19
C GLU A 257 4.01 4.49 30.43
N ARG A 258 5.29 4.82 30.64
CA ARG A 258 6.33 3.85 31.01
C ARG A 258 6.05 3.21 32.37
N CYS A 259 5.71 4.00 33.38
CA CYS A 259 5.37 3.49 34.72
C CYS A 259 4.20 2.50 34.66
N GLU A 260 3.14 2.86 33.93
CA GLU A 260 1.97 1.98 33.74
C GLU A 260 2.31 0.71 32.94
N ALA A 261 3.24 0.79 31.98
CA ALA A 261 3.74 -0.37 31.26
C ALA A 261 4.60 -1.29 32.14
N GLU A 262 5.43 -0.71 33.02
CA GLU A 262 6.23 -1.45 34.00
C GLU A 262 5.34 -2.19 35.00
N GLU A 263 4.32 -1.53 35.55
CA GLU A 263 3.33 -2.12 36.47
C GLU A 263 2.61 -3.32 35.82
N ARG A 264 2.13 -3.17 34.58
CA ARG A 264 1.51 -4.28 33.84
C ARG A 264 2.43 -5.48 33.64
N ILE A 265 3.74 -5.25 33.45
CA ILE A 265 4.69 -6.35 33.31
C ILE A 265 4.89 -7.05 34.66
N ASP A 266 4.92 -6.29 35.76
CA ASP A 266 5.05 -6.84 37.11
C ASP A 266 3.84 -7.70 37.51
N ASP A 267 2.61 -7.24 37.21
CA ASP A 267 1.40 -8.03 37.41
C ASP A 267 1.44 -9.37 36.65
N LEU A 268 1.82 -9.32 35.37
CA LEU A 268 1.94 -10.52 34.53
C LEU A 268 3.05 -11.46 35.04
N MET A 269 4.13 -10.90 35.57
CA MET A 269 5.25 -11.68 36.09
C MET A 269 4.90 -12.38 37.40
N GLU A 270 4.10 -11.75 38.27
CA GLU A 270 3.56 -12.40 39.46
C GLU A 270 2.65 -13.56 39.08
N GLU A 271 1.75 -13.37 38.10
CA GLU A 271 0.86 -14.42 37.58
C GLU A 271 1.67 -15.60 36.99
N ILE A 272 2.67 -15.34 36.15
CA ILE A 272 3.53 -16.38 35.57
C ILE A 272 4.32 -17.12 36.66
N THR A 273 4.81 -16.41 37.67
CA THR A 273 5.58 -17.00 38.77
C THR A 273 4.69 -17.93 39.59
N HIS A 274 3.48 -17.50 39.91
CA HIS A 274 2.48 -18.33 40.58
C HIS A 274 2.15 -19.59 39.77
N ILE A 275 1.93 -19.45 38.46
CA ILE A 275 1.70 -20.60 37.54
C ILE A 275 2.91 -21.52 37.49
N SER A 276 4.13 -20.98 37.47
CA SER A 276 5.38 -21.77 37.51
C SER A 276 5.53 -22.57 38.80
N ASN A 277 5.19 -22.00 39.96
CA ASN A 277 5.32 -22.68 41.25
C ASN A 277 4.28 -23.80 41.42
N THR A 278 3.09 -23.58 40.89
CA THR A 278 1.99 -24.56 40.91
C THR A 278 2.13 -25.66 39.85
N THR A 279 2.97 -25.47 38.82
CA THR A 279 3.21 -26.47 37.76
C THR A 279 4.39 -27.38 38.10
N PRO A 280 4.19 -28.69 38.35
CA PRO A 280 5.28 -29.61 38.62
C PRO A 280 6.17 -29.83 37.39
N ALA A 281 7.44 -30.21 37.62
CA ALA A 281 8.45 -30.38 36.57
C ALA A 281 8.07 -31.42 35.49
N ASN A 282 7.24 -32.40 35.83
CA ASN A 282 6.80 -33.47 34.92
C ASN A 282 5.51 -33.12 34.15
N HIS A 283 4.96 -31.93 34.32
CA HIS A 283 3.69 -31.55 33.67
C HIS A 283 3.91 -31.21 32.17
N PRO A 284 3.03 -31.66 31.26
CA PRO A 284 3.18 -31.41 29.82
C PRO A 284 3.17 -29.92 29.43
N THR A 285 2.67 -29.03 30.29
CA THR A 285 2.67 -27.58 30.04
C THR A 285 3.91 -26.85 30.53
N ARG A 286 4.79 -27.52 31.29
CA ARG A 286 6.04 -26.95 31.81
C ARG A 286 6.95 -26.32 30.74
N PRO A 287 7.22 -26.97 29.58
CA PRO A 287 8.06 -26.35 28.55
C PRO A 287 7.47 -25.04 27.98
N TYR A 288 6.15 -24.88 27.97
CA TYR A 288 5.51 -23.64 27.54
C TYR A 288 5.67 -22.52 28.57
N VAL A 289 5.61 -22.83 29.86
CA VAL A 289 5.86 -21.86 30.94
C VAL A 289 7.33 -21.41 30.90
N ASP A 290 8.26 -22.34 30.74
CA ASP A 290 9.69 -22.01 30.66
C ASP A 290 10.02 -21.17 29.42
N LEU A 291 9.36 -21.40 28.28
CA LEU A 291 9.48 -20.55 27.09
C LEU A 291 9.02 -19.10 27.33
N ILE A 292 7.95 -18.91 28.11
CA ILE A 292 7.46 -17.57 28.47
C ILE A 292 8.46 -16.88 29.40
N LEU A 293 8.98 -17.62 30.39
CA LEU A 293 9.99 -17.13 31.32
C LEU A 293 11.30 -16.72 30.61
N GLU A 294 11.71 -17.44 29.57
CA GLU A 294 12.90 -17.11 28.78
C GLU A 294 12.77 -15.74 28.09
N LYS A 295 11.57 -15.38 27.64
CA LYS A 295 11.29 -14.10 26.94
C LYS A 295 11.26 -12.88 27.84
N LEU A 296 11.22 -13.05 29.15
CA LEU A 296 11.27 -11.93 30.09
C LEU A 296 12.69 -11.32 30.13
N PRO A 297 12.86 -10.04 30.48
CA PRO A 297 14.18 -9.42 30.63
C PRO A 297 14.98 -10.02 31.81
N ASP A 298 16.28 -10.18 31.63
CA ASP A 298 17.17 -10.86 32.59
C ASP A 298 17.25 -10.18 33.97
N GLU A 299 17.12 -8.84 34.02
CA GLU A 299 17.09 -8.07 35.28
C GLU A 299 16.02 -8.60 36.25
N ARG A 300 14.85 -8.97 35.73
CA ARG A 300 13.71 -9.42 36.54
C ARG A 300 13.70 -10.94 36.77
N LYS A 301 14.40 -11.74 35.96
CA LYS A 301 14.54 -13.21 36.15
C LYS A 301 15.19 -13.57 37.50
N SER A 302 16.15 -12.77 37.94
CA SER A 302 16.91 -13.00 39.19
C SER A 302 16.02 -13.01 40.44
N VAL A 303 15.03 -12.10 40.51
CA VAL A 303 14.08 -11.97 41.61
C VAL A 303 13.17 -13.20 41.73
N THR A 304 12.72 -13.74 40.59
CA THR A 304 11.89 -14.96 40.56
C THR A 304 12.67 -16.21 40.96
N GLN A 305 13.94 -16.31 40.54
CA GLN A 305 14.79 -17.47 40.89
C GLN A 305 15.10 -17.54 42.39
N LEU A 306 15.30 -16.39 43.05
CA LEU A 306 15.48 -16.31 44.50
C LEU A 306 14.25 -16.79 45.28
N ARG A 307 13.03 -16.60 44.74
CA ARG A 307 11.77 -17.01 45.38
C ARG A 307 11.47 -18.51 45.23
N ARG A 308 11.94 -19.14 44.13
CA ARG A 308 11.84 -20.59 43.86
C ARG A 308 12.53 -21.45 44.92
N SER A 309 13.56 -20.94 45.57
CA SER A 309 14.36 -21.73 46.53
C SER A 309 13.70 -21.89 47.91
N ARG A 310 12.52 -21.29 48.14
CA ARG A 310 11.96 -21.11 49.50
C ARG A 310 10.60 -21.79 49.74
N ASP A 311 9.94 -22.32 48.72
CA ASP A 311 8.57 -22.85 48.85
C ASP A 311 8.47 -24.29 48.33
N ASP A 312 8.63 -25.25 49.25
CA ASP A 312 8.35 -26.66 49.04
C ASP A 312 6.96 -26.95 49.65
N GLY A 313 5.92 -26.72 48.86
CA GLY A 313 4.53 -26.78 49.28
C GLY A 313 3.63 -27.35 48.20
N ARG A 314 3.11 -28.56 48.43
CA ARG A 314 2.14 -29.25 47.56
C ARG A 314 0.91 -28.37 47.30
N PHE A 315 0.57 -28.12 46.03
CA PHE A 315 -0.73 -27.56 45.65
C PHE A 315 -1.34 -28.34 44.47
N SER A 316 -2.65 -28.56 44.58
CA SER A 316 -3.44 -29.40 43.66
C SER A 316 -3.56 -28.81 42.27
N ILE A 317 -3.43 -29.68 41.28
CA ILE A 317 -3.58 -29.42 39.85
C ILE A 317 -5.07 -29.36 39.54
N ASP A 318 -5.60 -28.16 39.42
CA ASP A 318 -6.83 -27.96 38.66
C ASP A 318 -6.72 -26.67 37.84
N GLY A 319 -6.80 -26.78 36.51
CA GLY A 319 -7.17 -25.64 35.66
C GLY A 319 -6.10 -24.90 34.83
N ILE A 320 -4.83 -25.32 34.72
CA ILE A 320 -3.89 -24.64 33.80
C ILE A 320 -4.16 -25.09 32.35
N SER A 321 -5.08 -24.38 31.68
CA SER A 321 -5.38 -24.60 30.27
C SER A 321 -4.27 -24.03 29.38
N VAL A 322 -3.85 -24.80 28.36
CA VAL A 322 -2.92 -24.34 27.30
C VAL A 322 -3.43 -23.05 26.63
N LYS A 323 -4.75 -22.87 26.53
CA LYS A 323 -5.36 -21.64 26.00
C LYS A 323 -5.18 -20.44 26.94
N GLY A 324 -5.26 -20.67 28.26
CA GLY A 324 -4.99 -19.65 29.26
C GLY A 324 -3.53 -19.20 29.20
N LEU A 325 -2.61 -20.17 29.07
CA LEU A 325 -1.18 -19.91 28.93
C LEU A 325 -0.83 -19.19 27.62
N ALA A 326 -1.50 -19.53 26.51
CA ALA A 326 -1.34 -18.81 25.24
C ALA A 326 -1.87 -17.36 25.32
N LYS A 327 -2.97 -17.12 26.05
CA LYS A 327 -3.48 -15.77 26.32
C LYS A 327 -2.50 -14.95 27.16
N LEU A 328 -1.92 -15.55 28.19
CA LEU A 328 -0.91 -14.92 29.03
C LEU A 328 0.35 -14.59 28.22
N HIS A 329 0.84 -15.52 27.41
CA HIS A 329 1.96 -15.28 26.49
C HIS A 329 1.66 -14.15 25.48
N LYS A 330 0.42 -14.08 24.96
CA LYS A 330 -0.02 -12.96 24.10
C LYS A 330 0.07 -11.62 24.83
N GLN A 331 -0.37 -11.56 26.09
CA GLN A 331 -0.29 -10.33 26.91
C GLN A 331 1.16 -9.92 27.18
N VAL A 332 2.02 -10.86 27.54
CA VAL A 332 3.46 -10.61 27.78
C VAL A 332 4.14 -10.08 26.52
N VAL A 333 3.91 -10.73 25.37
CA VAL A 333 4.44 -10.28 24.08
C VAL A 333 3.95 -8.86 23.76
N LYS A 334 2.66 -8.58 23.96
CA LYS A 334 2.10 -7.25 23.73
C LYS A 334 2.75 -6.20 24.64
N SER A 335 2.84 -6.46 25.95
CA SER A 335 3.43 -5.52 26.92
C SER A 335 4.90 -5.25 26.66
N LEU A 336 5.68 -6.26 26.25
CA LEU A 336 7.09 -6.11 25.87
C LEU A 336 7.28 -5.29 24.59
N PHE A 337 6.40 -5.45 23.59
CA PHE A 337 6.45 -4.66 22.35
C PHE A 337 6.18 -3.17 22.56
N PHE A 338 5.41 -2.79 23.58
CA PHE A 338 5.18 -1.38 23.92
C PHE A 338 6.31 -0.77 24.78
N HIS A 339 7.26 -1.57 25.23
CA HIS A 339 8.34 -1.16 26.13
C HIS A 339 9.64 -0.79 25.41
N CYS A 340 9.77 -1.11 24.12
CA CYS A 340 10.84 -0.71 23.20
C CYS A 340 10.34 0.38 22.26
#